data_AF-A0A9D1MUF5-F1
#
_entry.id   AF-A0A9D1MUF5-F1
#
_cell.length_a   1.000
_cell.length_b   1.000
_cell.length_c   1.000
_cell.angle_alpha   90.00
_cell.angle_beta   90.00
_cell.angle_gamma   90.00
#
_symmetry.space_group_name_H-M   'P 1'
#
loop_
_entity.id
_entity.type
_entity.pdbx_description
1 polymer ?
#
loop_
_entity_poly.entity_id
_entity_poly.type
_entity_poly.pdbx_seq_one_letter_code
_entity_poly.pdbx_strand_id
1 'polypeptide(L)' 'MKITELAEEYKQQSEQLKEKAESLRRRASKEEMGGEAWLRIQKKINAYEDMAAECWGIWHKLAHYYDDVEDGHAL' A
#
# COMPACT_ATOMS: atom_id res chain seq x y z
N MET A 1 -4.30 -7.86 20.38
CA MET A 1 -3.99 -6.90 19.31
C MET A 1 -5.07 -5.84 19.31
N LYS A 2 -4.70 -4.57 19.50
CA LYS A 2 -5.63 -3.43 19.44
C LYS A 2 -5.84 -3.03 17.98
N ILE A 3 -6.99 -2.44 17.66
CA ILE A 3 -7.30 -1.91 16.32
C ILE A 3 -6.24 -0.91 15.85
N THR A 4 -5.69 -0.12 16.77
CA THR A 4 -4.59 0.83 16.50
C THR A 4 -3.28 0.15 16.15
N GLU A 5 -2.95 -1.00 16.77
CA GLU A 5 -1.77 -1.80 16.43
C GLU A 5 -1.93 -2.38 15.01
N LEU A 6 -3.12 -2.90 14.69
CA LEU A 6 -3.43 -3.40 13.36
C LEU A 6 -3.38 -2.31 12.29
N ALA A 7 -3.85 -1.09 12.61
CA ALA A 7 -3.74 0.05 11.71
C ALA A 7 -2.27 0.33 11.37
N GLU A 8 -1.40 0.41 12.38
CA GLU A 8 0.02 0.69 12.16
C GLU A 8 0.71 -0.43 11.34
N GLU A 9 0.32 -1.70 11.52
CA GLU A 9 0.79 -2.79 10.67
C GLU A 9 0.42 -2.56 9.20
N TYR A 10 -0.83 -2.19 8.90
CA TYR A 10 -1.25 -1.88 7.52
C TYR A 10 -0.52 -0.68 6.93
N LYS A 11 -0.25 0.34 7.74
CA LYS A 11 0.56 1.49 7.32
C LYS A 11 1.98 1.07 6.95
N GLN A 12 2.64 0.30 7.81
CA GLN A 12 3.98 -0.25 7.54
C GLN A 12 4.01 -1.13 6.29
N GLN A 13 3.00 -1.97 6.08
CA GLN A 13 2.89 -2.77 4.86
C GLN A 13 2.74 -1.89 3.61
N SER A 14 1.91 -0.85 3.67
CA SER A 14 1.76 0.11 2.56
C SER A 14 3.10 0.78 2.20
N GLU A 15 3.87 1.20 3.21
CA GLU A 15 5.19 1.81 3.02
C GLU A 15 6.20 0.84 2.39
N GLN A 16 6.28 -0.40 2.89
CA GLN A 16 7.16 -1.44 2.33
C GLN A 16 6.80 -1.80 0.88
N LEU A 17 5.51 -1.83 0.54
CA LEU A 17 5.04 -2.10 -0.81
C LEU A 17 5.42 -0.96 -1.77
N LYS A 18 5.26 0.30 -1.35
CA LYS A 18 5.70 1.47 -2.11
C LYS A 18 7.20 1.44 -2.36
N GLU A 19 8.01 1.11 -1.34
CA GLU A 19 9.46 1.00 -1.48
C GLU A 19 9.87 -0.10 -2.48
N LYS A 20 9.18 -1.26 -2.46
CA LYS A 20 9.38 -2.34 -3.43
C LYS A 20 9.07 -1.88 -4.87
N ALA A 21 7.95 -1.17 -5.06
CA ALA A 21 7.58 -0.62 -6.36
C ALA A 21 8.62 0.38 -6.88
N GLU A 22 9.10 1.28 -6.00
CA GLU A 22 10.10 2.28 -6.37
C GLU A 22 11.47 1.65 -6.66
N SER A 23 11.88 0.65 -5.89
CA SER A 23 13.09 -0.12 -6.15
C SER A 23 13.06 -0.77 -7.54
N LEU A 24 11.91 -1.35 -7.93
CA LEU A 24 11.72 -1.89 -9.27
C LEU A 24 11.77 -0.82 -10.35
N ARG A 25 11.15 0.35 -10.14
CA ARG A 25 11.25 1.49 -11.08
C ARG A 25 12.70 1.92 -11.31
N ARG A 26 13.46 2.09 -10.23
CA ARG A 26 14.88 2.48 -10.29
C ARG A 26 15.75 1.45 -11.01
N ARG A 27 15.41 0.16 -10.87
CA ARG A 27 16.09 -0.91 -11.60
C ARG A 27 15.71 -0.89 -13.08
N ALA A 28 14.42 -0.73 -13.37
CA ALA A 28 13.90 -0.68 -14.74
C ALA A 28 14.45 0.50 -15.54
N SER A 29 14.66 1.66 -14.89
CA SER A 29 15.26 2.84 -15.55
C SER A 29 16.76 2.71 -15.83
N LYS A 30 17.44 1.74 -15.24
CA LYS A 30 18.91 1.55 -15.37
C LYS A 30 19.31 0.47 -16.36
N GLU A 31 18.42 -0.46 -16.69
CA GLU A 31 18.71 -1.56 -17.61
C GLU A 31 18.13 -1.25 -19.00
N GLU A 32 18.87 -1.53 -20.08
CA GLU A 32 18.30 -1.57 -21.43
C GLU A 32 17.39 -2.80 -21.54
N MET A 33 16.13 -2.63 -21.17
CA MET A 33 15.13 -3.69 -21.20
C MET A 33 14.39 -3.71 -22.54
N GLY A 34 14.30 -4.88 -23.16
CA GLY A 34 13.37 -5.11 -24.26
C GLY A 34 11.91 -4.97 -23.81
N GLY A 35 10.99 -4.71 -24.76
CA GLY A 35 9.60 -4.37 -24.47
C GLY A 35 8.84 -5.38 -23.59
N GLU A 36 9.08 -6.69 -23.76
CA GLU A 36 8.45 -7.70 -22.90
C GLU A 36 8.95 -7.70 -21.46
N ALA A 37 10.25 -7.46 -21.26
CA ALA A 37 10.85 -7.38 -19.93
C ALA A 37 10.32 -6.15 -19.19
N TRP A 38 10.22 -5.03 -19.89
CA TRP A 38 9.60 -3.81 -19.39
C TRP A 38 8.14 -4.05 -18.97
N LEU A 39 7.33 -4.68 -19.83
CA LEU A 39 5.92 -4.99 -19.53
C LEU A 39 5.76 -5.88 -18.29
N ARG A 40 6.64 -6.88 -18.10
CA ARG A 40 6.61 -7.74 -16.90
C ARG A 40 6.92 -6.96 -15.63
N ILE A 41 7.86 -6.02 -15.69
CA ILE A 41 8.20 -5.19 -14.53
C ILE A 41 7.10 -4.17 -14.25
N GLN A 42 6.53 -3.54 -15.28
CA GLN A 42 5.41 -2.63 -15.12
C GLN A 42 4.23 -3.31 -14.42
N LYS A 43 3.88 -4.55 -14.82
CA LYS A 43 2.82 -5.33 -14.16
C LYS A 43 3.12 -5.57 -12.67
N LYS A 44 4.38 -5.84 -12.31
CA LYS A 44 4.79 -6.02 -10.91
C LYS A 44 4.74 -4.72 -10.12
N ILE A 45 5.17 -3.62 -10.71
CA ILE A 45 5.09 -2.28 -10.09
C ILE A 45 3.63 -1.97 -9.79
N ASN A 46 2.74 -2.09 -10.78
CA ASN A 46 1.31 -1.82 -10.60
C ASN A 46 0.72 -2.70 -9.49
N ALA A 47 1.04 -4.00 -9.47
CA ALA A 47 0.55 -4.89 -8.41
C ALA A 47 1.00 -4.45 -7.00
N TYR A 48 2.24 -4.00 -6.83
CA TYR A 48 2.71 -3.47 -5.54
C TYR A 48 2.01 -2.16 -5.17
N GLU A 49 1.74 -1.27 -6.13
CA GLU A 49 1.02 -0.02 -5.89
C GLU A 49 -0.44 -0.27 -5.53
N ASP A 50 -1.11 -1.20 -6.21
CA ASP A 50 -2.50 -1.58 -5.94
C ASP A 50 -2.61 -2.14 -4.52
N MET A 51 -1.74 -3.08 -4.14
CA MET A 51 -1.69 -3.61 -2.76
C MET A 51 -1.38 -2.52 -1.73
N ALA A 52 -0.46 -1.59 -2.05
CA ALA A 52 -0.14 -0.49 -1.14
C ALA A 52 -1.34 0.46 -0.92
N ALA A 53 -2.12 0.70 -1.97
CA ALA A 53 -3.34 1.51 -1.90
C ALA A 53 -4.43 0.81 -1.07
N GLU A 54 -4.59 -0.51 -1.19
CA GLU A 54 -5.49 -1.28 -0.35
C GLU A 54 -5.09 -1.22 1.13
N CYS A 55 -3.81 -1.45 1.44
CA CYS A 55 -3.29 -1.31 2.80
C CYS A 55 -3.51 0.10 3.37
N TRP A 56 -3.32 1.14 2.55
CA TRP A 56 -3.58 2.52 2.96
C TRP A 56 -5.07 2.76 3.26
N GLY A 57 -5.97 2.25 2.43
CA GLY A 57 -7.41 2.35 2.65
C GLY A 57 -7.85 1.63 3.93
N ILE A 58 -7.27 0.47 4.23
CA ILE A 58 -7.54 -0.26 5.48
C ILE A 58 -6.99 0.50 6.68
N TRP A 59 -5.74 0.98 6.62
CA TRP A 59 -5.16 1.81 7.67
C TRP A 59 -6.06 3.02 7.97
N HIS A 60 -6.52 3.74 6.94
CA HIS A 60 -7.36 4.92 7.12
C HIS A 60 -8.67 4.58 7.85
N LYS A 61 -9.33 3.48 7.47
CA LYS A 61 -10.55 3.00 8.16
C LYS A 61 -10.29 2.60 9.61
N LEU A 62 -9.17 1.94 9.89
CA LEU A 62 -8.87 1.46 11.24
C LEU A 62 -8.36 2.59 12.16
N ALA A 63 -7.61 3.54 11.62
CA ALA A 63 -7.08 4.69 12.36
C ALA A 63 -8.20 5.60 12.88
N HIS A 64 -9.28 5.73 12.11
CA HIS A 64 -10.46 6.54 12.45
C HIS A 64 -11.63 5.72 13.01
N TYR A 65 -11.44 4.42 13.28
CA TYR A 65 -12.52 3.53 13.72
C TYR A 65 -13.20 3.99 15.02
N TYR A 66 -12.44 4.57 15.96
CA TYR A 66 -13.00 5.10 17.20
C TYR A 66 -13.51 6.53 17.08
N ASP A 67 -12.99 7.30 16.12
CA ASP A 67 -13.51 8.64 15.80
C ASP A 67 -14.97 8.53 15.32
N ASP A 68 -15.27 7.51 14.49
CA ASP A 68 -16.63 7.22 14.02
C ASP A 68 -17.58 6.68 15.13
N VAL A 69 -17.05 6.20 16.26
CA VAL A 69 -17.85 5.64 17.37
C VAL A 69 -18.18 6.69 18.44
N GLU A 70 -17.33 7.71 18.61
CA GLU A 70 -17.60 8.81 19.56
C GLU A 70 -18.65 9.81 19.03
N ASP A 71 -18.84 9.93 17.72
CA ASP A 71 -19.92 10.71 17.09
C ASP A 71 -21.24 9.93 17.05
N GLY A 72 -21.69 9.49 18.22
CA GLY A 72 -22.87 8.67 18.44
C GLY A 72 -24.10 9.03 17.60
N HIS A 73 -24.28 8.35 16.47
CA HIS A 73 -25.60 7.96 16.02
C HIS A 73 -26.08 6.83 16.93
N ALA A 74 -26.65 7.24 18.06
CA ALA A 74 -27.54 6.43 18.86
C ALA A 74 -28.64 5.84 17.96
N LEU A 75 -28.72 4.51 17.92
CA LEU A 75 -29.95 3.80 17.60
C LEU A 75 -30.78 3.66 18.88
#